data_AF-A0AAD9DJB5-F1
#
_entry.id   AF-A0AAD9DJB5-F1
#
_cell.length_a   1.000
_cell.length_b   1.000
_cell.length_c   1.000
_cell.angle_alpha   90.00
_cell.angle_beta   90.00
_cell.angle_gamma   90.00
#
_symmetry.space_group_name_H-M   'P 1'
#
loop_
_entity.id
_entity.type
_entity.pdbx_description
1 polymer ?
#
loop_
_entity_poly.entity_id
_entity_poly.type
_entity_poly.pdbx_seq_one_letter_code
_entity_poly.pdbx_strand_id
1 'polypeptide(L)'
;MGNITVWFGNSTKQDRQALQRVVHSAEHITHTELPDLQRIYYKQCQTKTRRIVKDPTHPNNRLFSLLSSGKCFRSLMTKTERLKRSFFPQAIQ
;
A
#
# COMPACT_ATOMS: atom_id res chain seq x y z
N MET A 1 1.68 -8.18 -15.05
CA MET A 1 2.35 -6.90 -14.69
C MET A 1 2.26 -6.69 -13.18
N GLY A 2 3.40 -6.65 -12.49
CA GLY A 2 3.48 -6.68 -11.03
C GLY A 2 3.04 -5.35 -10.40
N ASN A 3 1.95 -5.37 -9.64
CA ASN A 3 1.47 -4.19 -8.90
C ASN A 3 2.42 -3.89 -7.73
N ILE A 4 2.79 -2.61 -7.53
CA ILE A 4 3.67 -2.14 -6.44
C ILE A 4 3.22 -2.62 -5.05
N THR A 5 1.91 -2.80 -4.85
CA THR A 5 1.34 -3.30 -3.58
C THR A 5 1.77 -4.73 -3.21
N VAL A 6 2.32 -5.50 -4.15
CA VAL A 6 2.73 -6.90 -3.94
C VAL A 6 4.19 -7.00 -3.47
N TRP A 7 5.08 -6.21 -4.07
CA TRP A 7 6.52 -6.32 -3.81
C TRP A 7 7.03 -5.26 -2.83
N PHE A 8 6.39 -4.10 -2.71
CA PHE A 8 6.91 -2.99 -1.89
C PHE A 8 7.06 -3.34 -0.41
N GLY A 9 6.09 -4.05 0.18
CA GLY A 9 6.18 -4.49 1.57
C GLY A 9 7.14 -5.65 1.81
N ASN A 10 7.53 -6.37 0.75
CA ASN A 10 8.56 -7.43 0.81
C ASN A 10 9.98 -6.92 0.52
N SER A 11 10.11 -5.74 -0.08
CA SER A 11 11.41 -5.11 -0.35
C SER A 11 12.06 -4.53 0.90
N THR A 12 13.39 -4.60 0.95
CA THR A 12 14.18 -4.00 2.04
C THR A 12 14.23 -2.49 1.91
N LYS A 13 14.69 -1.79 2.97
CA LYS A 13 14.93 -0.34 2.90
C LYS A 13 15.96 0.01 1.82
N GLN A 14 16.99 -0.82 1.67
CA GLN A 14 18.05 -0.63 0.68
C GLN A 14 17.50 -0.76 -0.75
N ASP A 15 16.66 -1.76 -1.01
CA ASP A 15 16.01 -1.94 -2.33
C ASP A 15 15.17 -0.71 -2.69
N ARG A 16 14.35 -0.23 -1.74
CA ARG A 16 13.53 0.97 -1.95
C ARG A 16 14.36 2.21 -2.22
N GLN A 17 15.48 2.39 -1.52
CA GLN A 17 16.40 3.50 -1.77
C GLN A 17 17.07 3.39 -3.15
N ALA A 18 17.45 2.18 -3.57
CA ALA A 18 18.01 1.96 -4.89
C ALA A 18 16.99 2.31 -6.00
N LEU A 19 15.74 1.86 -5.86
CA LEU A 19 14.66 2.21 -6.79
C LEU A 19 14.35 3.70 -6.79
N GLN A 20 14.35 4.35 -5.62
CA GLN A 20 14.12 5.80 -5.55
C GLN A 20 15.24 6.58 -6.25
N ARG A 21 16.50 6.11 -6.20
CA ARG A 21 17.59 6.73 -6.99
C ARG A 21 17.33 6.65 -8.50
N VAL A 22 16.78 5.55 -8.99
CA VAL A 22 16.39 5.42 -10.40
C VAL A 22 15.31 6.45 -10.76
N VAL A 23 14.34 6.67 -9.87
CA VAL A 23 13.32 7.73 -10.07
C VAL A 23 13.98 9.09 -10.17
N HIS A 24 14.88 9.45 -9.24
CA HIS A 24 15.57 10.75 -9.27
C HIS A 24 16.43 10.93 -10.54
N SER A 25 17.12 9.87 -10.98
CA SER A 25 17.86 9.93 -12.25
C SER A 25 16.94 10.18 -13.43
N ALA A 26 15.75 9.58 -13.45
CA ALA A 26 14.76 9.83 -14.49
C ALA A 26 14.24 11.27 -14.43
N GLU A 27 13.90 11.79 -13.25
CA GLU A 27 13.49 13.19 -13.04
C GLU A 27 14.53 14.17 -13.58
N HIS A 28 15.81 13.91 -13.31
CA HIS A 28 16.91 14.75 -13.77
C HIS A 28 17.03 14.76 -15.30
N ILE A 29 16.82 13.62 -15.95
CA ILE A 29 16.91 13.50 -17.42
C ILE A 29 15.70 14.14 -18.10
N THR A 30 14.50 13.93 -17.57
CA THR A 30 13.27 14.43 -18.18
C THR A 30 12.94 15.87 -17.78
N HIS A 31 13.66 16.42 -16.78
CA HIS A 31 13.37 17.71 -16.15
C HIS A 31 11.91 17.83 -15.66
N THR A 32 11.34 16.70 -15.22
CA THR A 32 9.96 16.64 -14.70
C THR A 32 9.97 16.02 -13.31
N GLU A 33 9.20 16.60 -12.39
CA GLU A 33 8.96 15.96 -11.09
C GLU A 33 8.18 14.65 -11.26
N LEU A 34 8.74 13.58 -10.73
CA LEU A 34 8.12 12.26 -10.68
C LEU A 34 7.63 11.98 -9.25
N PRO A 35 6.55 11.20 -9.10
CA PRO A 35 6.07 10.85 -7.79
C PRO A 35 7.04 9.91 -7.06
N ASP A 36 7.34 10.22 -5.80
CA ASP A 36 8.10 9.34 -4.91
C ASP A 36 7.49 7.93 -4.80
N LEU A 37 8.35 6.92 -4.67
CA LEU A 37 7.95 5.51 -4.66
C LEU A 37 6.96 5.18 -3.53
N GLN A 38 7.14 5.77 -2.36
CA GLN A 38 6.23 5.60 -1.22
C GLN A 38 4.87 6.25 -1.52
N ARG A 39 4.86 7.40 -2.19
CA ARG A 39 3.63 8.08 -2.60
C ARG A 39 2.85 7.25 -3.62
N ILE A 40 3.53 6.65 -4.61
CA ILE A 40 2.91 5.73 -5.57
C ILE A 40 2.31 4.53 -4.83
N TYR A 41 3.08 3.90 -3.95
CA TYR A 41 2.63 2.75 -3.16
C TYR A 41 1.36 3.10 -2.37
N TYR A 42 1.39 4.21 -1.63
CA TYR A 42 0.27 4.63 -0.79
C TYR A 42 -1.00 4.92 -1.59
N LYS A 43 -0.87 5.65 -2.71
CA LYS A 43 -1.99 5.94 -3.63
C LYS A 43 -2.62 4.64 -4.17
N GLN A 44 -1.80 3.65 -4.49
CA GLN A 44 -2.27 2.34 -4.95
C GLN A 44 -2.95 1.54 -3.85
N CYS A 45 -2.39 1.55 -2.63
CA CYS A 45 -3.02 0.95 -1.44
C CYS A 45 -4.41 1.53 -1.21
N GLN A 46 -4.53 2.86 -1.17
CA GLN A 46 -5.82 3.54 -0.99
C GLN A 46 -6.82 3.18 -2.10
N THR A 47 -6.38 3.18 -3.35
CA THR A 47 -7.26 2.83 -4.50
C THR A 47 -7.77 1.39 -4.35
N LYS A 48 -6.91 0.46 -3.96
CA LYS A 48 -7.27 -0.94 -3.74
C LYS A 48 -8.25 -1.09 -2.57
N THR A 49 -8.00 -0.43 -1.45
CA THR A 49 -8.89 -0.41 -0.29
C THR A 49 -10.27 0.13 -0.66
N ARG A 50 -10.33 1.26 -1.38
CA ARG A 50 -11.60 1.84 -1.84
C ARG A 50 -12.40 0.88 -2.71
N ARG A 51 -11.74 0.10 -3.58
CA ARG A 51 -12.40 -0.95 -4.38
C ARG A 51 -12.97 -2.06 -3.51
N ILE A 52 -12.19 -2.53 -2.53
CA ILE A 52 -12.63 -3.58 -1.59
C ILE A 52 -13.82 -3.09 -0.75
N VAL A 53 -13.77 -1.87 -0.22
CA VAL A 53 -14.84 -1.30 0.61
C VAL A 53 -16.13 -1.11 -0.20
N LYS A 54 -16.01 -0.70 -1.47
CA LYS A 54 -17.17 -0.51 -2.36
C LYS A 54 -17.82 -1.81 -2.81
N ASP A 55 -17.09 -2.92 -2.79
CA ASP A 55 -17.58 -4.24 -3.18
C ASP A 55 -17.96 -5.08 -1.94
N PRO A 56 -19.25 -5.18 -1.59
CA PRO A 56 -19.70 -5.96 -0.44
C PRO A 56 -19.51 -7.47 -0.61
N THR A 57 -19.35 -7.96 -1.85
CA THR A 57 -19.12 -9.39 -2.13
C THR A 57 -17.65 -9.78 -1.94
N HIS A 58 -16.76 -8.80 -1.85
CA HIS A 58 -15.33 -9.06 -1.71
C HIS A 58 -15.01 -9.75 -0.36
N PRO A 59 -14.23 -10.84 -0.35
CA PRO A 59 -13.97 -11.63 0.88
C PRO A 59 -13.32 -10.80 1.99
N ASN A 60 -12.50 -9.82 1.61
CA ASN A 60 -11.83 -8.91 2.54
C ASN A 60 -12.62 -7.64 2.88
N ASN A 61 -13.85 -7.45 2.35
CA ASN A 61 -14.67 -6.25 2.64
C ASN A 61 -14.90 -6.09 4.15
N ARG A 62 -15.20 -7.20 4.85
CA ARG A 62 -15.41 -7.24 6.30
C ARG A 62 -14.21 -6.76 7.11
N LEU A 63 -12.98 -6.86 6.58
CA LEU A 63 -11.78 -6.37 7.28
C LEU A 63 -11.72 -4.84 7.33
N PHE A 64 -12.33 -4.18 6.36
CA PHE A 64 -12.41 -2.71 6.27
C PHE A 64 -13.75 -2.16 6.78
N SER A 65 -14.54 -2.96 7.49
CA SER A 65 -15.70 -2.44 8.22
C SER A 65 -15.24 -1.75 9.50
N LEU A 66 -15.74 -0.54 9.76
CA LEU A 66 -15.57 0.14 11.04
C LEU A 66 -16.30 -0.62 12.15
N LEU A 67 -15.69 -0.70 13.32
CA LEU A 67 -16.39 -1.12 14.54
C LEU A 67 -17.43 -0.05 14.92
N SER A 68 -18.47 -0.48 15.65
CA SER A 68 -19.55 0.38 16.13
C SER A 68 -19.08 1.59 16.94
N SER A 69 -17.86 1.51 17.50
CA SER A 69 -17.22 2.64 18.20
C SER A 69 -16.82 3.79 17.28
N GLY A 70 -16.84 3.62 15.95
CA GLY A 70 -16.46 4.66 15.00
C GLY A 70 -14.95 4.96 14.94
N LYS A 71 -14.14 4.29 15.76
CA LYS A 71 -12.74 4.66 16.02
C LYS A 71 -11.72 3.66 15.48
N CYS A 72 -12.13 2.42 15.23
CA CYS A 72 -11.23 1.36 14.80
C CYS A 72 -11.89 0.53 13.70
N PHE A 73 -11.12 0.17 12.67
CA PHE A 73 -11.48 -0.89 11.74
C PHE A 73 -11.38 -2.25 12.45
N ARG A 74 -12.10 -3.28 11.96
CA ARG A 74 -11.95 -4.65 12.49
C ARG A 74 -10.48 -5.04 12.46
N SER A 75 -9.92 -5.23 13.65
CA SER A 75 -8.48 -5.30 13.82
C SER A 75 -7.90 -6.50 13.06
N LEU A 76 -7.01 -6.19 12.12
CA LEU A 76 -5.99 -7.11 11.67
C LEU A 76 -4.91 -7.19 12.76
N MET A 77 -5.22 -7.78 13.93
CA MET A 77 -4.15 -8.22 14.84
C MET A 77 -3.49 -9.45 14.23
N THR A 78 -2.45 -9.24 13.44
CA THR A 78 -1.85 -10.32 12.63
C THR A 78 -0.50 -10.72 13.17
N LYS A 79 -0.36 -12.01 13.51
CA LYS A 79 0.90 -12.59 13.97
C LYS A 79 1.84 -12.96 12.82
N THR A 80 1.37 -12.95 11.57
CA THR A 80 2.13 -13.44 10.40
C THR A 80 2.83 -12.31 9.65
N GLU A 81 4.13 -12.51 9.37
CA GLU A 81 4.94 -11.57 8.60
C GLU A 81 4.38 -11.32 7.19
N ARG A 82 3.78 -12.34 6.57
CA ARG A 82 3.14 -12.21 5.25
C ARG A 82 2.08 -11.11 5.21
N LEU A 83 1.25 -11.02 6.26
CA LEU A 83 0.17 -10.04 6.31
C LEU A 83 0.70 -8.67 6.75
N LYS A 84 1.71 -8.61 7.61
CA LYS A 84 2.43 -7.35 7.94
C LYS A 84 3.13 -6.72 6.74
N ARG A 85 3.69 -7.56 5.85
CA ARG A 85 4.36 -7.14 4.60
C ARG A 85 3.40 -6.95 3.43
N SER A 86 2.10 -7.20 3.63
CA SER A 86 1.09 -6.90 2.63
C SER A 86 0.71 -5.41 2.67
N PHE A 87 -0.21 -4.99 1.80
CA PHE A 87 -0.74 -3.64 1.79
C PHE A 87 -1.80 -3.35 2.87
N PHE A 88 -2.33 -4.38 3.55
CA PHE A 88 -3.46 -4.23 4.47
C PHE A 88 -3.15 -3.32 5.68
N PRO A 89 -2.00 -3.43 6.37
CA PRO A 89 -1.69 -2.55 7.50
C PRO A 89 -1.60 -1.07 7.11
N GLN A 90 -1.07 -0.76 5.93
CA GLN A 90 -0.88 0.61 5.43
C GLN A 90 -2.13 1.16 4.73
N ALA A 91 -3.11 0.30 4.48
CA ALA A 91 -4.41 0.64 3.92
C ALA A 91 -5.40 1.14 4.98
N ILE A 92 -5.12 0.89 6.27
CA ILE A 92 -5.92 1.30 7.42
C ILE A 92 -5.18 2.48 8.06
N GLN A 93 -5.68 3.69 7.84
CA GLN A 93 -5.10 4.93 8.38
C GLN A 93 -6.20 5.85 8.88
#